data_AF-A0AAD7MV48-F1
#
_entry.id   AF-A0AAD7MV48-F1
#
_cell.length_a   1.000
_cell.length_b   1.000
_cell.length_c   1.000
_cell.angle_alpha   90.00
_cell.angle_beta   90.00
_cell.angle_gamma   90.00
#
_symmetry.space_group_name_H-M   'P 1'
#
loop_
_entity.id
_entity.type
_entity.pdbx_description
1 polymer ?
#
loop_
_entity_poly.entity_id
_entity_poly.type
_entity_poly.pdbx_seq_one_letter_code
_entity_poly.pdbx_strand_id
1 'polypeptide(L)'
;MEHAIHLTAGHFISDISPLSAKAVLAKARKLRKQMKEANPDLDDDELDALLAGEDDAEERGEEENSEPEGDEEEGEGDAPADAVGKALALVKQFVLNQIRMSPQAQAFFKKMCAEAGVPVLQLLGWIRTRWASLFTFLDRLRVILLRPAVNRFVRLADESSEVPNLVKKSYSDFRLAVKDWDMLVNMHEVLQEPANIQQSFSSAKHPTVWRTLPLLEALAETWANMAATEKFASMRDSINVGLENLEKWYGKTDDTDVYFVCLALDPNFKTAYAEESWNSVAFEEGMTKFESVFDAYYVAPVADAPVEDAMEVDSAPTAPVEYGHSWMRAKVQARKNKDFAAVSPHDELKAYLSAPLETVDDVVRYGVQSAHLIKITLFELF
;
A
#
# COMPACT_ATOMS: atom_id res chain seq x y z
N MET A 1 3.39 4.66 5.67
CA MET A 1 3.65 4.05 4.33
C MET A 1 2.38 3.65 3.59
N GLU A 2 1.50 2.81 4.15
CA GLU A 2 0.22 2.47 3.47
C GLU A 2 -0.59 3.71 3.06
N HIS A 3 -0.52 4.78 3.85
CA HIS A 3 -1.12 6.08 3.54
C HIS A 3 -0.57 6.72 2.24
N ALA A 4 0.73 6.64 1.99
CA ALA A 4 1.36 7.20 0.78
C ALA A 4 0.88 6.48 -0.49
N ILE A 5 0.83 5.14 -0.45
CA ILE A 5 0.30 4.30 -1.53
C ILE A 5 -1.19 4.60 -1.72
N HIS A 6 -1.92 4.79 -0.63
CA HIS A 6 -3.34 5.09 -0.67
C HIS A 6 -3.64 6.42 -1.34
N LEU A 7 -2.90 7.48 -0.99
CA LEU A 7 -3.04 8.78 -1.63
C LEU A 7 -2.62 8.73 -3.10
N THR A 8 -1.51 8.07 -3.40
CA THR A 8 -0.99 7.94 -4.78
C THR A 8 -2.01 7.30 -5.71
N ALA A 9 -2.59 6.16 -5.32
CA ALA A 9 -3.68 5.52 -6.07
C ALA A 9 -4.99 6.34 -6.02
N GLY A 10 -5.23 7.08 -4.95
CA GLY A 10 -6.37 7.98 -4.81
C GLY A 10 -6.35 9.14 -5.80
N HIS A 11 -5.21 9.81 -5.96
CA HIS A 11 -5.02 10.91 -6.92
C HIS A 11 -5.18 10.44 -8.36
N PHE A 12 -4.64 9.26 -8.71
CA PHE A 12 -4.88 8.62 -10.01
C PHE A 12 -6.38 8.44 -10.29
N ILE A 13 -7.16 7.95 -9.32
CA ILE A 13 -8.61 7.74 -9.48
C ILE A 13 -9.37 9.07 -9.57
N SER A 14 -8.99 10.04 -8.75
CA SER A 14 -9.63 11.35 -8.74
C SER A 14 -9.45 12.09 -10.06
N ASP A 15 -8.30 11.94 -10.71
CA ASP A 15 -8.02 12.54 -12.01
C ASP A 15 -8.73 11.81 -13.16
N ILE A 16 -8.66 10.48 -13.19
CA ILE A 16 -9.28 9.69 -14.27
C ILE A 16 -10.82 9.69 -14.21
N SER A 17 -11.39 9.92 -13.02
CA SER A 17 -12.82 9.96 -12.78
C SER A 17 -13.18 11.05 -11.76
N PRO A 18 -13.12 12.33 -12.15
CA PRO A 18 -13.39 13.44 -11.25
C PRO A 18 -14.80 13.37 -10.68
N LEU A 19 -14.93 13.71 -9.40
CA LEU A 19 -16.24 13.90 -8.78
C LEU A 19 -17.03 14.90 -9.61
N SER A 20 -18.34 14.67 -9.80
CA SER A 20 -19.17 15.66 -10.47
C SER A 20 -19.06 16.97 -9.70
N ALA A 21 -19.02 18.11 -10.40
CA ALA A 21 -18.94 19.42 -9.77
C ALA A 21 -19.97 19.59 -8.64
N LYS A 22 -21.15 18.97 -8.78
CA LYS A 22 -22.21 18.92 -7.75
C LYS A 22 -21.79 18.15 -6.49
N ALA A 23 -21.08 17.02 -6.63
CA ALA A 23 -20.55 16.24 -5.50
C ALA A 23 -19.38 16.94 -4.81
N VAL A 24 -18.49 17.59 -5.57
CA VAL A 24 -17.41 18.44 -5.01
C VAL A 24 -18.01 19.60 -4.22
N LEU A 25 -19.01 20.30 -4.79
CA LEU A 25 -19.73 21.39 -4.10
C LEU A 25 -20.49 20.90 -2.87
N ALA A 26 -21.05 19.69 -2.89
CA ALA A 26 -21.73 19.11 -1.72
C ALA A 26 -20.73 18.77 -0.60
N LYS A 27 -19.56 18.24 -0.94
CA LYS A 27 -18.47 17.96 0.02
C LYS A 27 -17.92 19.26 0.60
N ALA A 28 -17.61 20.25 -0.23
CA ALA A 28 -17.18 21.58 0.20
C ALA A 28 -18.19 22.22 1.16
N ARG A 29 -19.49 22.14 0.85
CA ARG A 29 -20.56 22.61 1.77
C ARG A 29 -20.59 21.86 3.10
N LYS A 30 -20.36 20.55 3.10
CA LYS A 30 -20.32 19.73 4.34
C LYS A 30 -19.14 20.12 5.21
N LEU A 31 -17.94 20.22 4.62
CA LEU A 31 -16.72 20.66 5.32
C LEU A 31 -16.88 22.08 5.88
N ARG A 32 -17.40 23.00 5.05
CA ARG A 32 -17.72 24.38 5.44
C ARG A 32 -18.66 24.44 6.64
N LYS A 33 -19.66 23.55 6.68
CA LYS A 33 -20.59 23.42 7.81
C LYS A 33 -19.90 22.87 9.07
N GLN A 34 -19.08 21.83 8.94
CA GLN A 34 -18.33 21.23 10.05
C GLN A 34 -17.34 22.22 10.67
N MET A 35 -16.63 22.99 9.85
CA MET A 35 -15.71 24.02 10.33
C MET A 35 -16.42 25.18 11.03
N LYS A 36 -17.58 25.60 10.51
CA LYS A 36 -18.41 26.65 11.14
C LYS A 36 -19.08 26.18 12.43
N GLU A 37 -19.39 24.88 12.54
CA GLU A 37 -19.85 24.26 13.78
C GLU A 37 -18.72 24.15 14.82
N ALA A 38 -17.48 23.89 14.39
CA ALA A 38 -16.31 23.80 15.26
C ALA A 38 -15.80 25.18 15.72
N ASN A 39 -15.92 26.21 14.88
CA ASN A 39 -15.56 27.58 15.21
C ASN A 39 -16.55 28.58 14.56
N PRO A 40 -17.56 29.05 15.33
CA PRO A 40 -18.65 29.89 14.81
C PRO A 40 -18.22 31.29 14.34
N ASP A 41 -17.06 31.77 14.78
CA ASP A 41 -16.55 33.11 14.50
C ASP A 41 -15.71 33.17 13.21
N LEU A 42 -15.48 32.04 12.54
CA LEU A 42 -14.80 32.00 11.24
C LEU A 42 -15.65 32.73 10.18
N ASP A 43 -15.06 33.74 9.57
CA ASP A 43 -15.68 34.41 8.43
C ASP A 43 -15.55 33.58 7.16
N ASP A 44 -16.34 33.94 6.15
CA ASP A 44 -16.45 33.17 4.92
C ASP A 44 -15.16 33.18 4.07
N ASP A 45 -14.31 34.20 4.22
CA ASP A 45 -13.04 34.33 3.49
C ASP A 45 -11.93 33.48 4.16
N GLU A 46 -11.89 33.44 5.49
CA GLU A 46 -11.02 32.54 6.26
C GLU A 46 -11.37 31.07 6.01
N LEU A 47 -12.67 30.78 5.89
CA LEU A 47 -13.15 29.43 5.60
C LEU A 47 -12.73 28.97 4.20
N ASP A 48 -12.84 29.84 3.20
CA ASP A 48 -12.44 29.53 1.83
C ASP A 48 -10.90 29.40 1.70
N ALA A 49 -10.13 30.13 2.50
CA ALA A 49 -8.67 29.96 2.60
C ALA A 49 -8.25 28.64 3.27
N LEU A 50 -8.98 28.20 4.30
CA LEU A 50 -8.75 26.91 4.97
C LEU A 50 -9.12 25.72 4.06
N LEU A 51 -10.25 25.82 3.37
CA LEU A 51 -10.72 24.80 2.42
C LEU A 51 -9.77 24.63 1.23
N ALA A 52 -9.16 25.73 0.76
CA ALA A 52 -8.13 25.69 -0.29
C ALA A 52 -6.83 24.99 0.15
N GLY A 53 -6.60 24.84 1.46
CA GLY A 53 -5.46 24.10 2.03
C GLY A 53 -5.76 22.64 2.36
N GLU A 54 -7.04 22.24 2.42
CA GLU A 54 -7.50 20.89 2.78
C GLU A 54 -7.77 19.98 1.57
N ASP A 55 -7.58 20.47 0.34
CA ASP A 55 -7.61 19.63 -0.87
C ASP A 55 -6.59 18.46 -0.82
N ASP A 56 -5.68 18.46 0.16
CA ASP A 56 -4.61 17.50 0.38
C ASP A 56 -4.75 16.55 1.61
N ALA A 57 -5.82 16.59 2.40
CA ALA A 57 -5.85 15.78 3.64
C ALA A 57 -7.22 15.19 4.06
N GLU A 58 -7.19 13.88 4.28
CA GLU A 58 -8.05 13.09 5.16
C GLU A 58 -9.57 13.07 4.89
N GLU A 59 -10.04 12.09 4.11
CA GLU A 59 -11.41 11.60 4.31
C GLU A 59 -11.45 10.55 5.43
N ARG A 60 -11.48 11.07 6.66
CA ARG A 60 -11.92 10.34 7.85
C ARG A 60 -13.32 9.80 7.58
N GLY A 61 -13.43 8.48 7.63
CA GLY A 61 -14.63 7.76 7.24
C GLY A 61 -15.85 8.17 8.05
N GLU A 62 -16.94 8.46 7.35
CA GLU A 62 -18.30 8.29 7.80
C GLU A 62 -19.20 8.21 6.57
N GLU A 63 -19.67 6.98 6.29
CA GLU A 63 -20.74 6.70 5.35
C GLU A 63 -22.02 7.38 5.85
N GLU A 64 -22.66 8.21 5.02
CA GLU A 64 -24.10 8.37 5.11
C GLU A 64 -24.75 8.23 3.73
N ASN A 65 -25.60 7.22 3.70
CA ASN A 65 -26.55 6.86 2.67
C ASN A 65 -27.41 8.09 2.30
N SER A 66 -27.18 8.69 1.14
CA SER A 66 -28.10 9.69 0.58
C SER A 66 -28.69 9.18 -0.73
N GLU A 67 -30.03 9.22 -0.78
CA GLU A 67 -30.88 8.76 -1.87
C GLU A 67 -30.52 9.43 -3.21
N PRO A 68 -30.72 8.74 -4.35
CA PRO A 68 -30.33 9.28 -5.65
C PRO A 68 -31.43 10.21 -6.17
N GLU A 69 -31.32 11.51 -5.90
CA GLU A 69 -32.04 12.50 -6.69
C GLU A 69 -31.29 12.73 -8.01
N GLY A 70 -32.06 12.55 -9.10
CA GLY A 70 -31.58 12.44 -10.45
C GLY A 70 -31.13 13.74 -11.12
N ASP A 71 -30.91 13.55 -12.41
CA ASP A 71 -30.60 14.51 -13.47
C ASP A 71 -29.10 14.83 -13.59
N GLU A 72 -28.44 13.97 -14.38
CA GLU A 72 -27.20 14.28 -15.09
C GLU A 72 -27.58 14.50 -16.56
N GLU A 73 -27.68 15.75 -17.00
CA GLU A 73 -27.59 16.09 -18.43
C GLU A 73 -26.10 16.06 -18.80
N GLU A 74 -25.70 15.07 -19.60
CA GLU A 74 -24.34 14.92 -20.13
C GLU A 74 -24.07 15.98 -21.21
N GLY A 75 -23.09 16.85 -20.93
CA GLY A 75 -22.49 17.73 -21.92
C GLY A 75 -21.56 16.94 -22.85
N GLU A 76 -21.73 17.15 -24.14
CA GLU A 76 -21.01 16.54 -25.25
C GLU A 76 -19.50 16.80 -25.15
N GLY A 77 -18.71 15.75 -24.92
CA GLY A 77 -17.26 15.79 -24.90
C GLY A 77 -16.66 14.38 -24.90
N ASP A 78 -16.15 13.94 -26.05
CA ASP A 78 -15.45 12.66 -26.25
C ASP A 78 -14.09 12.62 -25.50
N ALA A 79 -14.14 12.58 -24.16
CA ALA A 79 -12.98 12.45 -23.28
C ALA A 79 -12.95 11.08 -22.59
N PRO A 80 -11.76 10.53 -22.23
CA PRO A 80 -11.64 9.28 -21.46
C PRO A 80 -12.44 9.27 -20.14
N ALA A 81 -12.71 10.44 -19.55
CA ALA A 81 -13.57 10.61 -18.38
C ALA A 81 -15.03 10.15 -18.61
N ASP A 82 -15.54 10.21 -19.84
CA ASP A 82 -16.91 9.80 -20.20
C ASP A 82 -17.05 8.26 -20.24
N ALA A 83 -16.06 7.56 -20.81
CA ALA A 83 -16.03 6.09 -20.84
C ALA A 83 -15.86 5.49 -19.44
N VAL A 84 -15.01 6.09 -18.60
CA VAL A 84 -14.86 5.70 -17.19
C VAL A 84 -16.12 6.07 -16.42
N GLY A 85 -16.69 7.25 -16.64
CA GLY A 85 -17.98 7.65 -16.04
C GLY A 85 -19.11 6.68 -16.36
N LYS A 86 -19.25 6.25 -17.62
CA LYS A 86 -20.24 5.24 -18.07
C LYS A 86 -19.97 3.87 -17.48
N ALA A 87 -18.71 3.44 -17.44
CA ALA A 87 -18.33 2.21 -16.77
C ALA A 87 -18.64 2.26 -15.26
N LEU A 88 -18.34 3.37 -14.59
CA LEU A 88 -18.65 3.57 -13.18
C LEU A 88 -20.16 3.67 -12.92
N ALA A 89 -20.92 4.28 -13.82
CA ALA A 89 -22.37 4.35 -13.76
C ALA A 89 -22.99 2.97 -13.97
N LEU A 90 -22.45 2.16 -14.89
CA LEU A 90 -22.79 0.74 -15.00
C LEU A 90 -22.51 0.05 -13.67
N VAL A 91 -21.30 0.15 -13.12
CA VAL A 91 -20.96 -0.54 -11.87
C VAL A 91 -21.84 -0.09 -10.70
N LYS A 92 -22.09 1.21 -10.56
CA LYS A 92 -22.91 1.73 -9.47
C LYS A 92 -24.40 1.43 -9.66
N GLN A 93 -24.93 1.52 -10.88
CA GLN A 93 -26.36 1.39 -11.13
C GLN A 93 -26.76 -0.05 -11.45
N PHE A 94 -26.03 -0.71 -12.34
CA PHE A 94 -26.29 -2.09 -12.76
C PHE A 94 -25.89 -3.11 -11.70
N VAL A 95 -24.66 -3.03 -11.19
CA VAL A 95 -24.14 -4.05 -10.26
C VAL A 95 -24.68 -3.84 -8.85
N LEU A 96 -24.52 -2.64 -8.31
CA LEU A 96 -24.85 -2.32 -6.92
C LEU A 96 -26.36 -2.21 -6.69
N ASN A 97 -27.08 -1.44 -7.51
CA ASN A 97 -28.49 -1.14 -7.24
C ASN A 97 -29.48 -2.17 -7.81
N GLN A 98 -29.07 -2.98 -8.79
CA GLN A 98 -30.02 -3.86 -9.52
C GLN A 98 -29.68 -5.33 -9.32
N ILE A 99 -28.48 -5.78 -9.73
CA ILE A 99 -28.09 -7.18 -9.55
C ILE A 99 -27.96 -7.52 -8.06
N ARG A 100 -27.28 -6.71 -7.23
CA ARG A 100 -27.14 -7.06 -5.81
C ARG A 100 -28.43 -6.94 -5.01
N MET A 101 -29.33 -6.02 -5.35
CA MET A 101 -30.53 -5.76 -4.56
C MET A 101 -31.74 -6.60 -4.99
N SER A 102 -31.80 -7.09 -6.24
CA SER A 102 -32.92 -7.91 -6.74
C SER A 102 -32.57 -9.40 -6.76
N PRO A 103 -33.23 -10.25 -5.93
CA PRO A 103 -33.02 -11.69 -5.96
C PRO A 103 -33.30 -12.33 -7.33
N GLN A 104 -34.23 -11.75 -8.08
CA GLN A 104 -34.59 -12.19 -9.43
C GLN A 104 -33.46 -11.88 -10.42
N ALA A 105 -32.88 -10.68 -10.37
CA ALA A 105 -31.72 -10.32 -11.19
C ALA A 105 -30.48 -11.14 -10.82
N GLN A 106 -30.27 -11.46 -9.54
CA GLN A 106 -29.20 -12.39 -9.12
C GLN A 106 -29.39 -13.78 -9.73
N ALA A 107 -30.59 -14.34 -9.67
CA ALA A 107 -30.88 -15.66 -10.23
C ALA A 107 -30.64 -15.68 -11.75
N PHE A 108 -31.10 -14.65 -12.45
CA PHE A 108 -30.88 -14.49 -13.88
C PHE A 108 -29.38 -14.32 -14.22
N PHE A 109 -28.64 -13.53 -13.45
CA PHE A 109 -27.19 -13.37 -13.64
C PHE A 109 -26.42 -14.67 -13.39
N LYS A 110 -26.79 -15.45 -12.37
CA LYS A 110 -26.20 -16.79 -12.13
C LYS A 110 -26.43 -17.74 -13.29
N LYS A 111 -27.64 -17.72 -13.88
CA LYS A 111 -27.97 -18.48 -15.09
C LYS A 111 -27.11 -18.04 -16.29
N MET A 112 -26.96 -16.74 -16.50
CA MET A 112 -26.08 -16.21 -17.56
C MET A 112 -24.61 -16.56 -17.35
N CYS A 113 -24.13 -16.60 -16.09
CA CYS A 113 -22.78 -17.05 -15.77
C CYS A 113 -22.57 -18.53 -16.12
N ALA A 114 -23.52 -19.39 -15.73
CA ALA A 114 -23.48 -20.82 -16.04
C ALA A 114 -23.51 -21.07 -17.56
N GLU A 115 -24.36 -20.36 -18.30
CA GLU A 115 -24.46 -20.46 -19.76
C GLU A 115 -23.23 -19.90 -20.50
N ALA A 116 -22.53 -18.93 -19.91
CA ALA A 116 -21.29 -18.39 -20.44
C ALA A 116 -20.04 -19.22 -20.03
N GLY A 117 -20.21 -20.26 -19.20
CA GLY A 117 -19.12 -21.09 -18.72
C GLY A 117 -18.17 -20.39 -17.74
N VAL A 118 -18.64 -19.35 -17.05
CA VAL A 118 -17.84 -18.54 -16.12
C VAL A 118 -18.22 -18.84 -14.67
N PRO A 119 -17.28 -18.75 -13.72
CA PRO A 119 -17.56 -19.03 -12.31
C PRO A 119 -18.64 -18.09 -11.79
N VAL A 120 -19.61 -18.67 -11.08
CA VAL A 120 -20.74 -17.93 -10.50
C VAL A 120 -20.25 -17.16 -9.28
N LEU A 121 -19.71 -15.96 -9.50
CA LEU A 121 -19.25 -15.08 -8.45
C LEU A 121 -20.19 -13.90 -8.25
N GLN A 122 -20.31 -13.48 -7.00
CA GLN A 122 -20.99 -12.25 -6.67
C GLN A 122 -20.14 -11.07 -7.15
N LEU A 123 -20.77 -10.20 -7.93
CA LEU A 123 -20.20 -8.91 -8.27
C LEU A 123 -20.11 -8.06 -6.98
N LEU A 124 -18.92 -7.51 -6.71
CA LEU A 124 -18.70 -6.70 -5.53
C LEU A 124 -19.19 -5.27 -5.72
N GLY A 125 -19.57 -4.64 -4.62
CA GLY A 125 -19.77 -3.20 -4.58
C GLY A 125 -18.44 -2.46 -4.59
N TRP A 126 -18.42 -1.32 -5.25
CA TRP A 126 -17.29 -0.40 -5.24
C TRP A 126 -17.59 0.82 -4.37
N ILE A 127 -16.62 1.23 -3.54
CA ILE A 127 -16.63 2.49 -2.80
C ILE A 127 -15.75 3.50 -3.55
N ARG A 128 -16.35 4.61 -4.02
CA ARG A 128 -15.69 5.62 -4.86
C ARG A 128 -14.41 6.18 -4.28
N THR A 129 -14.38 6.34 -2.96
CA THR A 129 -13.28 6.92 -2.20
C THR A 129 -12.19 5.90 -1.85
N ARG A 130 -12.32 4.63 -2.24
CA ARG A 130 -11.37 3.57 -1.90
C ARG A 130 -10.88 2.84 -3.15
N TRP A 131 -9.67 3.18 -3.59
CA TRP A 131 -9.03 2.55 -4.75
C TRP A 131 -8.92 1.02 -4.63
N ALA A 132 -8.67 0.48 -3.44
CA ALA A 132 -8.58 -0.97 -3.23
C ALA A 132 -9.93 -1.68 -3.48
N SER A 133 -11.04 -0.99 -3.20
CA SER A 133 -12.38 -1.48 -3.55
C SER A 133 -12.58 -1.45 -5.07
N LEU A 134 -12.06 -0.43 -5.77
CA LEU A 134 -12.10 -0.35 -7.23
C LEU A 134 -11.29 -1.48 -7.84
N PHE A 135 -10.07 -1.67 -7.36
CA PHE A 135 -9.18 -2.74 -7.80
C PHE A 135 -9.84 -4.10 -7.62
N THR A 136 -10.37 -4.41 -6.43
CA THR A 136 -11.06 -5.68 -6.16
C THR A 136 -12.31 -5.85 -7.05
N PHE A 137 -13.02 -4.76 -7.32
CA PHE A 137 -14.16 -4.77 -8.24
C PHE A 137 -13.72 -5.09 -9.68
N LEU A 138 -12.71 -4.38 -10.19
CA LEU A 138 -12.17 -4.58 -11.53
C LEU A 138 -11.53 -5.95 -11.68
N ASP A 139 -10.85 -6.45 -10.66
CA ASP A 139 -10.30 -7.79 -10.62
C ASP A 139 -11.41 -8.83 -10.81
N ARG A 140 -12.53 -8.70 -10.12
CA ARG A 140 -13.68 -9.59 -10.34
C ARG A 140 -14.40 -9.38 -11.67
N LEU A 141 -14.38 -8.18 -12.23
CA LEU A 141 -15.01 -7.91 -13.51
C LEU A 141 -14.16 -8.46 -14.68
N ARG A 142 -12.85 -8.21 -14.61
CA ARG A 142 -11.83 -8.48 -15.63
C ARG A 142 -11.17 -9.84 -15.44
N VAL A 143 -10.52 -10.07 -14.29
CA VAL A 143 -9.69 -11.25 -14.01
C VAL A 143 -10.54 -12.51 -13.86
N ILE A 144 -11.81 -12.38 -13.47
CA ILE A 144 -12.71 -13.52 -13.23
C ILE A 144 -13.59 -13.91 -14.43
N LEU A 145 -13.46 -13.26 -15.59
CA LEU A 145 -14.18 -13.61 -16.84
C LEU A 145 -15.66 -13.15 -16.88
N LEU A 146 -16.10 -12.15 -16.11
CA LEU A 146 -17.53 -11.77 -16.12
C LEU A 146 -17.95 -10.93 -17.35
N ARG A 147 -17.01 -10.44 -18.16
CA ARG A 147 -17.29 -9.67 -19.39
C ARG A 147 -18.34 -10.32 -20.32
N PRO A 148 -18.28 -11.62 -20.67
CA PRO A 148 -19.30 -12.27 -21.49
C PRO A 148 -20.66 -12.36 -20.79
N ALA A 149 -20.69 -12.61 -19.48
CA ALA A 149 -21.92 -12.68 -18.71
C ALA A 149 -22.61 -11.31 -18.59
N VAL A 150 -21.85 -10.24 -18.35
CA VAL A 150 -22.35 -8.86 -18.30
C VAL A 150 -22.89 -8.43 -19.66
N ASN A 151 -22.14 -8.63 -20.74
CA ASN A 151 -22.59 -8.30 -22.09
C ASN A 151 -23.84 -9.07 -22.49
N ARG A 152 -23.96 -10.34 -22.07
CA ARG A 152 -25.16 -11.15 -22.33
C ARG A 152 -26.35 -10.69 -21.51
N PHE A 153 -26.15 -10.37 -20.23
CA PHE A 153 -27.19 -9.83 -19.36
C PHE A 153 -27.73 -8.51 -19.93
N VAL A 154 -26.86 -7.54 -20.22
CA VAL A 154 -27.25 -6.22 -20.74
C VAL A 154 -28.07 -6.33 -22.04
N ARG A 155 -27.78 -7.35 -22.88
CA ARG A 155 -28.53 -7.60 -24.12
C ARG A 155 -29.89 -8.26 -23.91
N LEU A 156 -30.07 -9.06 -22.87
CA LEU A 156 -31.26 -9.92 -22.68
C LEU A 156 -32.18 -9.44 -21.57
N ALA A 157 -31.69 -8.57 -20.67
CA ALA A 157 -32.43 -8.18 -19.48
C ALA A 157 -33.69 -7.35 -19.81
N ASP A 158 -33.63 -6.44 -20.77
CA ASP A 158 -34.78 -5.61 -21.15
C ASP A 158 -35.92 -6.40 -21.82
N GLU A 159 -35.60 -7.54 -22.45
CA GLU A 159 -36.58 -8.42 -23.11
C GLU A 159 -37.08 -9.54 -22.19
N SER A 160 -36.42 -9.74 -21.05
CA SER A 160 -36.71 -10.84 -20.12
C SER A 160 -37.80 -10.45 -19.13
N SER A 161 -38.85 -11.27 -19.03
CA SER A 161 -39.86 -11.14 -17.97
C SER A 161 -39.34 -11.50 -16.57
N GLU A 162 -38.13 -12.07 -16.48
CA GLU A 162 -37.51 -12.47 -15.21
C GLU A 162 -36.77 -11.31 -14.51
N VAL A 163 -36.54 -10.18 -15.19
CA VAL A 163 -35.80 -9.04 -14.65
C VAL A 163 -36.70 -7.80 -14.64
N PRO A 164 -36.83 -7.08 -13.51
CA PRO A 164 -37.55 -5.81 -13.49
C PRO A 164 -36.88 -4.79 -14.40
N ASN A 165 -37.68 -4.15 -15.26
CA ASN A 165 -37.23 -3.04 -16.11
C ASN A 165 -36.86 -1.84 -15.25
N LEU A 166 -35.86 -1.09 -15.73
CA LEU A 166 -35.39 0.11 -15.04
C LEU A 166 -36.39 1.26 -15.24
N VAL A 167 -36.51 2.11 -14.22
CA VAL A 167 -37.34 3.32 -14.28
C VAL A 167 -36.54 4.41 -15.00
N LYS A 168 -37.07 4.92 -16.13
CA LYS A 168 -36.46 5.96 -16.99
C LYS A 168 -35.14 5.60 -17.70
N LYS A 169 -34.66 4.37 -17.58
CA LYS A 169 -33.45 3.87 -18.26
C LYS A 169 -33.71 2.47 -18.81
N SER A 170 -32.84 1.98 -19.68
CA SER A 170 -32.80 0.61 -20.19
C SER A 170 -31.48 -0.04 -19.77
N TYR A 171 -31.47 -1.37 -19.58
CA TYR A 171 -30.21 -2.07 -19.36
C TYR A 171 -29.25 -1.90 -20.54
N SER A 172 -29.77 -1.79 -21.76
CA SER A 172 -29.00 -1.52 -22.98
C SER A 172 -28.23 -0.19 -22.96
N ASP A 173 -28.69 0.81 -22.20
CA ASP A 173 -27.98 2.10 -22.03
C ASP A 173 -26.63 1.92 -21.32
N PHE A 174 -26.47 0.82 -20.57
CA PHE A 174 -25.23 0.47 -19.89
C PHE A 174 -24.36 -0.46 -20.73
N ARG A 175 -24.53 -0.49 -22.06
CA ARG A 175 -23.67 -1.30 -22.91
C ARG A 175 -22.31 -0.64 -23.10
N LEU A 176 -21.26 -1.28 -22.57
CA LEU A 176 -19.89 -0.86 -22.81
C LEU A 176 -19.39 -1.28 -24.19
N ALA A 177 -18.73 -0.36 -24.89
CA ALA A 177 -18.02 -0.65 -26.12
C ALA A 177 -16.73 -1.43 -25.83
N VAL A 178 -16.15 -2.03 -26.87
CA VAL A 178 -14.89 -2.78 -26.74
C VAL A 178 -13.77 -1.89 -26.18
N LYS A 179 -13.70 -0.63 -26.63
CA LYS A 179 -12.75 0.37 -26.16
C LYS A 179 -12.87 0.65 -24.65
N ASP A 180 -14.10 0.72 -24.13
CA ASP A 180 -14.35 0.98 -22.71
C ASP A 180 -13.88 -0.20 -21.85
N TRP A 181 -14.11 -1.42 -22.34
CA TRP A 181 -13.58 -2.63 -21.71
C TRP A 181 -12.06 -2.65 -21.68
N ASP A 182 -11.42 -2.25 -22.77
CA ASP A 182 -9.95 -2.21 -22.87
C ASP A 182 -9.38 -1.11 -21.96
N MET A 183 -10.11 -0.01 -21.75
CA MET A 183 -9.75 1.02 -20.78
C MET A 183 -9.87 0.53 -19.33
N LEU A 184 -10.96 -0.16 -18.97
CA LEU A 184 -11.14 -0.78 -17.65
C LEU A 184 -10.06 -1.82 -17.35
N VAL A 185 -9.67 -2.56 -18.38
CA VAL A 185 -8.51 -3.45 -18.39
C VAL A 185 -7.28 -2.65 -18.01
N ASN A 186 -6.89 -1.66 -18.81
CA ASN A 186 -5.68 -0.89 -18.55
C ASN A 186 -5.68 -0.27 -17.14
N MET A 187 -6.81 0.25 -16.66
CA MET A 187 -6.96 0.80 -15.30
C MET A 187 -6.72 -0.25 -14.20
N HIS A 188 -7.21 -1.48 -14.39
CA HIS A 188 -6.94 -2.58 -13.46
C HIS A 188 -5.45 -2.89 -13.37
N GLU A 189 -4.72 -2.87 -14.48
CA GLU A 189 -3.27 -3.10 -14.48
C GLU A 189 -2.51 -2.00 -13.74
N VAL A 190 -2.86 -0.73 -13.95
CA VAL A 190 -2.24 0.39 -13.23
C VAL A 190 -2.48 0.26 -11.73
N LEU A 191 -3.70 -0.10 -11.31
CA LEU A 191 -4.09 -0.28 -9.91
C LEU A 191 -3.56 -1.58 -9.29
N GLN A 192 -3.07 -2.53 -10.09
CA GLN A 192 -2.50 -3.78 -9.60
C GLN A 192 -1.17 -3.54 -8.89
N GLU A 193 -0.37 -2.60 -9.38
CA GLU A 193 0.94 -2.27 -8.78
C GLU A 193 0.82 -1.77 -7.33
N PRO A 194 0.03 -0.72 -7.02
CA PRO A 194 -0.16 -0.30 -5.63
C PRO A 194 -0.83 -1.39 -4.78
N ALA A 195 -1.70 -2.23 -5.35
CA ALA A 195 -2.30 -3.37 -4.64
C ALA A 195 -1.24 -4.40 -4.18
N ASN A 196 -0.35 -4.79 -5.08
CA ASN A 196 0.73 -5.74 -4.80
C ASN A 196 1.70 -5.19 -3.75
N ILE A 197 2.03 -3.90 -3.85
CA ILE A 197 2.93 -3.23 -2.91
C ILE A 197 2.28 -3.12 -1.53
N GLN A 198 1.03 -2.68 -1.44
CA GLN A 198 0.30 -2.65 -0.16
C GLN A 198 0.28 -4.04 0.49
N GLN A 199 -0.03 -5.08 -0.28
CA GLN A 199 -0.07 -6.45 0.23
C GLN A 199 1.30 -6.93 0.75
N SER A 200 2.40 -6.40 0.19
CA SER A 200 3.76 -6.70 0.63
C SER A 200 4.08 -6.13 2.02
N PHE A 201 3.38 -5.08 2.45
CA PHE A 201 3.50 -4.52 3.80
C PHE A 201 2.60 -5.21 4.83
N SER A 202 1.60 -5.98 4.40
CA SER A 202 0.60 -6.59 5.28
C SER A 202 1.07 -7.85 6.04
N SER A 203 2.37 -8.15 6.05
CA SER A 203 2.90 -9.29 6.81
C SER A 203 3.00 -8.97 8.29
N ALA A 204 2.29 -9.72 9.13
CA ALA A 204 2.42 -9.65 10.59
C ALA A 204 3.58 -10.51 11.13
N LYS A 205 4.25 -11.30 10.28
CA LYS A 205 5.24 -12.31 10.70
C LYS A 205 6.68 -11.94 10.37
N HIS A 206 6.87 -11.01 9.44
CA HIS A 206 8.20 -10.65 8.93
C HIS A 206 8.32 -9.12 8.93
N PRO A 207 9.51 -8.56 9.22
CA PRO A 207 9.75 -7.12 9.09
C PRO A 207 9.48 -6.66 7.66
N THR A 208 8.71 -5.57 7.52
CA THR A 208 8.33 -5.02 6.21
C THR A 208 8.86 -3.60 5.98
N VAL A 209 9.36 -2.93 7.03
CA VAL A 209 9.81 -1.52 6.95
C VAL A 209 10.99 -1.34 5.99
N TRP A 210 11.94 -2.27 5.95
CA TRP A 210 13.09 -2.23 5.03
C TRP A 210 12.67 -2.22 3.55
N ARG A 211 11.49 -2.75 3.22
CA ARG A 211 10.96 -2.79 1.84
C ARG A 211 10.46 -1.44 1.36
N THR A 212 10.36 -0.45 2.26
CA THR A 212 9.70 0.82 1.98
C THR A 212 10.34 1.57 0.82
N LEU A 213 11.63 1.88 0.92
CA LEU A 213 12.34 2.65 -0.12
C LEU A 213 12.36 1.87 -1.44
N PRO A 214 12.78 0.59 -1.47
CA PRO A 214 12.82 -0.16 -2.74
C PRO A 214 11.45 -0.32 -3.40
N LEU A 215 10.37 -0.53 -2.64
CA LEU A 215 9.04 -0.71 -3.22
C LEU A 215 8.44 0.61 -3.72
N LEU A 216 8.72 1.74 -3.08
CA LEU A 216 8.29 3.04 -3.60
C LEU A 216 9.04 3.40 -4.89
N GLU A 217 10.34 3.16 -4.95
CA GLU A 217 11.16 3.36 -6.16
C GLU A 217 10.69 2.45 -7.30
N ALA A 218 10.44 1.16 -7.01
CA ALA A 218 9.90 0.21 -7.98
C ALA A 218 8.51 0.62 -8.50
N LEU A 219 7.65 1.16 -7.63
CA LEU A 219 6.36 1.71 -8.05
C LEU A 219 6.53 2.88 -9.00
N ALA A 220 7.41 3.83 -8.65
CA ALA A 220 7.68 5.01 -9.45
C ALA A 220 8.22 4.63 -10.84
N GLU A 221 9.18 3.72 -10.89
CA GLU A 221 9.74 3.21 -12.16
C GLU A 221 8.66 2.50 -12.98
N THR A 222 7.88 1.62 -12.35
CA THR A 222 6.82 0.87 -13.05
C THR A 222 5.76 1.80 -13.62
N TRP A 223 5.30 2.78 -12.86
CA TRP A 223 4.33 3.76 -13.32
C TRP A 223 4.90 4.70 -14.39
N ALA A 224 6.16 5.12 -14.29
CA ALA A 224 6.82 5.88 -15.35
C ALA A 224 6.90 5.08 -16.66
N ASN A 225 7.24 3.80 -16.59
CA ASN A 225 7.25 2.89 -17.73
C ASN A 225 5.84 2.68 -18.31
N MET A 226 4.82 2.55 -17.46
CA MET A 226 3.43 2.50 -17.89
C MET A 226 3.02 3.79 -18.61
N ALA A 227 3.33 4.97 -18.06
CA ALA A 227 3.04 6.26 -18.69
C ALA A 227 3.71 6.44 -20.06
N ALA A 228 4.93 5.91 -20.23
CA ALA A 228 5.64 5.92 -21.50
C ALA A 228 5.07 4.94 -22.54
N THR A 229 4.34 3.92 -22.11
CA THR A 229 3.82 2.88 -23.00
C THR A 229 2.52 3.33 -23.66
N GLU A 230 2.42 3.17 -24.99
CA GLU A 230 1.26 3.62 -25.77
C GLU A 230 -0.07 2.99 -25.33
N LYS A 231 -0.02 1.78 -24.75
CA LYS A 231 -1.17 1.11 -24.14
C LYS A 231 -1.90 1.99 -23.11
N PHE A 232 -1.17 2.80 -22.36
CA PHE A 232 -1.71 3.64 -21.30
C PHE A 232 -1.80 5.12 -21.70
N ALA A 233 -1.68 5.44 -22.99
CA ALA A 233 -1.66 6.83 -23.47
C ALA A 233 -2.89 7.65 -23.00
N SER A 234 -4.07 7.02 -22.91
CA SER A 234 -5.30 7.67 -22.45
C SER A 234 -5.35 7.94 -20.95
N MET A 235 -4.43 7.40 -20.16
CA MET A 235 -4.34 7.55 -18.71
C MET A 235 -2.98 8.10 -18.28
N ARG A 236 -2.14 8.51 -19.25
CA ARG A 236 -0.78 8.99 -19.01
C ARG A 236 -0.78 10.16 -18.03
N ASP A 237 -1.68 11.12 -18.25
CA ASP A 237 -1.80 12.31 -17.41
C ASP A 237 -2.19 11.92 -15.98
N SER A 238 -3.17 11.02 -15.82
CA SER A 238 -3.59 10.52 -14.50
C SER A 238 -2.49 9.73 -13.79
N ILE A 239 -1.68 8.95 -14.53
CA ILE A 239 -0.52 8.25 -13.95
C ILE A 239 0.53 9.26 -13.48
N ASN A 240 0.77 10.32 -14.26
CA ASN A 240 1.73 11.38 -13.88
C ASN A 240 1.28 12.12 -12.62
N VAL A 241 -0.01 12.45 -12.50
CA VAL A 241 -0.56 13.04 -11.26
C VAL A 241 -0.33 12.11 -10.05
N GLY A 242 -0.48 10.80 -10.26
CA GLY A 242 -0.13 9.80 -9.26
C GLY A 242 1.37 9.79 -8.91
N LEU A 243 2.25 9.84 -9.92
CA LEU A 243 3.70 9.90 -9.75
C LEU A 243 4.17 11.15 -8.98
N GLU A 244 3.60 12.32 -9.27
CA GLU A 244 3.90 13.56 -8.54
C GLU A 244 3.59 13.43 -7.05
N ASN A 245 2.45 12.82 -6.72
CA ASN A 245 2.12 12.54 -5.33
C ASN A 245 3.05 11.48 -4.72
N LEU A 246 3.43 10.45 -5.47
CA LEU A 246 4.38 9.44 -5.02
C LEU A 246 5.74 10.07 -4.66
N GLU A 247 6.24 10.98 -5.49
CA GLU A 247 7.48 11.74 -5.25
C GLU A 247 7.39 12.59 -3.97
N LYS A 248 6.27 13.30 -3.77
CA LYS A 248 6.00 14.06 -2.54
C LYS A 248 6.08 13.17 -1.28
N TRP A 249 5.56 11.95 -1.35
CA TRP A 249 5.59 11.02 -0.21
C TRP A 249 6.92 10.28 -0.07
N TYR A 250 7.63 10.04 -1.16
CA TYR A 250 9.00 9.55 -1.13
C TYR A 250 9.90 10.56 -0.40
N GLY A 251 9.80 11.86 -0.71
CA GLY A 251 10.55 12.90 0.01
C GLY A 251 10.25 12.96 1.52
N LYS A 252 9.02 12.62 1.94
CA LYS A 252 8.68 12.52 3.38
C LYS A 252 9.34 11.32 4.07
N THR A 253 9.87 10.34 3.34
CA THR A 253 10.65 9.27 3.96
C THR A 253 12.00 9.78 4.48
N ASP A 254 12.51 10.89 3.94
CA ASP A 254 13.77 11.51 4.39
C ASP A 254 13.64 12.22 5.75
N ASP A 255 12.40 12.49 6.20
CA ASP A 255 12.10 13.04 7.53
C ASP A 255 12.44 12.07 8.67
N THR A 256 12.62 10.78 8.36
CA THR A 256 12.95 9.76 9.36
C THR A 256 14.01 8.79 8.86
N ASP A 257 15.02 8.57 9.70
CA ASP A 257 16.15 7.71 9.33
C ASP A 257 15.79 6.22 9.36
N VAL A 258 14.63 5.87 9.94
CA VAL A 258 14.19 4.49 10.17
C VAL A 258 14.17 3.66 8.88
N TYR A 259 13.72 4.22 7.75
CA TYR A 259 13.61 3.45 6.52
C TYR A 259 14.97 3.03 5.96
N PHE A 260 15.93 3.96 5.92
CA PHE A 260 17.29 3.67 5.48
C PHE A 260 18.01 2.74 6.45
N VAL A 261 17.89 2.99 7.76
CA VAL A 261 18.49 2.14 8.80
C VAL A 261 17.97 0.71 8.71
N CYS A 262 16.66 0.51 8.56
CA CYS A 262 16.09 -0.83 8.40
C CYS A 262 16.57 -1.54 7.12
N LEU A 263 16.76 -0.80 6.03
CA LEU A 263 17.32 -1.34 4.79
C LEU A 263 18.80 -1.75 4.97
N ALA A 264 19.61 -0.89 5.59
CA ALA A 264 21.03 -1.15 5.86
C ALA A 264 21.25 -2.33 6.83
N LEU A 265 20.31 -2.55 7.77
CA LEU A 265 20.32 -3.68 8.69
C LEU A 265 19.77 -4.98 8.09
N ASP A 266 19.20 -4.96 6.89
CA ASP A 266 18.77 -6.18 6.23
C ASP A 266 19.98 -6.91 5.61
N PRO A 267 20.30 -8.14 6.02
CA PRO A 267 21.48 -8.87 5.52
C PRO A 267 21.39 -9.25 4.03
N ASN A 268 20.19 -9.23 3.44
CA ASN A 268 19.97 -9.52 2.02
C ASN A 268 20.44 -8.37 1.12
N PHE A 269 20.38 -7.12 1.61
CA PHE A 269 20.63 -5.93 0.79
C PHE A 269 21.69 -4.99 1.38
N LYS A 270 21.69 -4.80 2.70
CA LYS A 270 22.56 -3.85 3.42
C LYS A 270 22.57 -2.48 2.74
N THR A 271 23.74 -1.88 2.57
CA THR A 271 23.92 -0.63 1.82
C THR A 271 24.02 -0.84 0.31
N ALA A 272 24.19 -2.08 -0.17
CA ALA A 272 24.45 -2.36 -1.58
C ALA A 272 23.32 -1.88 -2.51
N TYR A 273 22.08 -1.93 -2.05
CA TYR A 273 20.95 -1.36 -2.79
C TYR A 273 21.11 0.16 -2.97
N ALA A 274 21.36 0.87 -1.88
CA ALA A 274 21.48 2.33 -1.92
C ALA A 274 22.75 2.79 -2.66
N GLU A 275 23.85 2.05 -2.57
CA GLU A 275 25.09 2.33 -3.31
C GLU A 275 24.89 2.29 -4.83
N GLU A 276 24.07 1.37 -5.33
CA GLU A 276 23.79 1.22 -6.76
C GLU A 276 22.65 2.15 -7.20
N SER A 277 21.58 2.27 -6.40
CA SER A 277 20.36 2.99 -6.80
C SER A 277 20.45 4.50 -6.57
N TRP A 278 21.28 4.96 -5.62
CA TRP A 278 21.31 6.37 -5.21
C TRP A 278 22.57 7.09 -5.69
N ASN A 279 22.47 8.42 -5.77
CA ASN A 279 23.65 9.24 -6.01
C ASN A 279 24.53 9.30 -4.75
N SER A 280 25.81 9.60 -4.94
CA SER A 280 26.79 9.61 -3.85
C SER A 280 26.44 10.59 -2.72
N VAL A 281 25.77 11.70 -3.01
CA VAL A 281 25.43 12.69 -1.97
C VAL A 281 24.34 12.15 -1.05
N ALA A 282 23.25 11.64 -1.62
CA ALA A 282 22.14 11.05 -0.87
C ALA A 282 22.58 9.82 -0.07
N PHE A 283 23.46 8.99 -0.65
CA PHE A 283 24.03 7.83 0.03
C PHE A 283 24.86 8.22 1.27
N GLU A 284 25.76 9.19 1.13
CA GLU A 284 26.62 9.65 2.25
C GLU A 284 25.80 10.33 3.36
N GLU A 285 24.75 11.08 2.99
CA GLU A 285 23.80 11.65 3.94
C GLU A 285 23.07 10.57 4.74
N GLY A 286 22.57 9.52 4.07
CA GLY A 286 21.96 8.36 4.70
C GLY A 286 22.92 7.63 5.63
N MET A 287 24.17 7.42 5.20
CA MET A 287 25.20 6.77 6.01
C MET A 287 25.55 7.57 7.26
N THR A 288 25.68 8.90 7.16
CA THR A 288 25.93 9.78 8.31
C THR A 288 24.80 9.67 9.34
N LYS A 289 23.55 9.67 8.88
CA LYS A 289 22.38 9.48 9.75
C LYS A 289 22.38 8.09 10.39
N PHE A 290 22.68 7.04 9.63
CA PHE A 290 22.76 5.68 10.15
C PHE A 290 23.83 5.53 11.23
N GLU A 291 25.03 6.08 11.02
CA GLU A 291 26.10 6.11 12.01
C GLU A 291 25.66 6.84 13.29
N SER A 292 24.97 7.99 13.16
CA SER A 292 24.44 8.71 14.32
C SER A 292 23.39 7.90 15.09
N VAL A 293 22.51 7.17 14.40
CA VAL A 293 21.53 6.28 15.04
C VAL A 293 22.24 5.09 15.69
N PHE A 294 23.22 4.50 15.01
CA PHE A 294 24.03 3.42 15.55
C PHE A 294 24.69 3.84 16.88
N ASP A 295 25.32 5.02 16.93
CA ASP A 295 25.97 5.55 18.14
C ASP A 295 24.97 5.77 19.28
N ALA A 296 23.75 6.24 18.97
CA ALA A 296 22.71 6.48 19.98
C ALA A 296 22.18 5.19 20.62
N TYR A 297 22.15 4.09 19.87
CA TYR A 297 21.61 2.81 20.31
C TYR A 297 22.68 1.77 20.66
N TYR A 298 23.96 2.07 20.44
CA TYR A 298 25.05 1.16 20.77
C TYR A 298 25.17 0.97 22.29
N VAL A 299 25.08 -0.29 22.73
CA VAL A 299 25.29 -0.66 24.13
C VAL A 299 26.64 -1.34 24.26
N ALA A 300 27.60 -0.65 24.89
CA ALA A 300 28.89 -1.22 25.19
C ALA A 300 28.74 -2.47 26.07
N PRO A 301 29.49 -3.56 25.82
CA PRO A 301 29.42 -4.75 26.65
C PRO A 301 29.80 -4.37 28.08
N VAL A 302 28.86 -4.55 29.01
CA VAL A 302 29.16 -4.51 30.44
C VAL A 302 30.18 -5.62 30.67
N ALA A 303 31.39 -5.25 31.08
CA ALA A 303 32.32 -6.20 31.64
C ALA A 303 31.64 -6.75 32.89
N ASP A 304 31.08 -7.97 32.81
CA ASP A 304 30.65 -8.66 34.02
C ASP A 304 31.82 -8.57 35.01
N ALA A 305 31.53 -7.97 36.16
CA ALA A 305 32.49 -7.89 37.25
C ALA A 305 33.08 -9.31 37.45
N PRO A 306 34.40 -9.42 37.75
CA PRO A 306 34.99 -10.71 38.02
C PRO A 306 34.10 -11.41 39.05
N VAL A 307 33.61 -12.60 38.69
CA VAL A 307 32.89 -13.47 39.61
C VAL A 307 33.88 -13.80 40.72
N GLU A 308 33.91 -12.98 41.76
CA GLU A 308 34.56 -13.33 43.02
C GLU A 308 33.81 -14.54 43.56
N ASP A 309 34.52 -15.66 43.59
CA ASP A 309 34.26 -16.89 44.33
C ASP A 309 32.81 -17.13 44.77
N ALA A 310 32.01 -17.71 43.87
CA ALA A 310 30.84 -18.48 44.27
C ALA A 310 31.16 -19.98 44.16
N MET A 311 31.97 -20.48 45.09
CA MET A 311 31.88 -21.88 45.50
C MET A 311 30.62 -22.05 46.36
N GLU A 312 29.46 -22.15 45.72
CA GLU A 312 28.31 -22.80 46.35
C GLU A 312 27.97 -24.07 45.56
N VAL A 313 28.29 -25.18 46.19
CA VAL A 313 27.92 -26.52 45.76
C VAL A 313 26.47 -26.72 46.14
N ASP A 314 25.55 -26.61 45.19
CA ASP A 314 24.20 -27.17 45.36
C ASP A 314 23.81 -28.05 44.17
N SER A 315 23.36 -29.25 44.56
CA SER A 315 22.65 -30.34 43.91
C SER A 315 22.81 -30.64 42.40
N ALA A 316 23.04 -31.93 42.14
CA ALA A 316 23.31 -32.52 40.83
C ALA A 316 22.20 -32.28 39.77
N PRO A 317 22.56 -31.95 38.52
CA PRO A 317 21.61 -31.82 37.41
C PRO A 317 21.15 -33.19 36.88
N THR A 318 19.84 -33.32 36.65
CA THR A 318 19.13 -34.55 36.22
C THR A 318 19.23 -34.87 34.72
N ALA A 319 20.28 -34.42 34.04
CA ALA A 319 20.54 -34.71 32.62
C ALA A 319 22.06 -34.83 32.37
N PRO A 320 22.52 -35.57 31.33
CA PRO A 320 23.94 -35.68 31.02
C PRO A 320 24.43 -34.37 30.41
N VAL A 321 24.58 -33.34 31.24
CA VAL A 321 25.30 -32.12 30.89
C VAL A 321 26.78 -32.46 31.05
N GLU A 322 27.49 -32.55 29.93
CA GLU A 322 28.92 -32.88 29.91
C GLU A 322 29.69 -32.00 30.89
N TYR A 323 30.33 -32.64 31.87
CA TYR A 323 31.09 -31.96 32.92
C TYR A 323 32.13 -31.01 32.28
N GLY A 324 32.10 -29.74 32.67
CA GLY A 324 33.02 -28.72 32.18
C GLY A 324 32.58 -27.98 30.91
N HIS A 325 31.51 -28.38 30.22
CA HIS A 325 31.03 -27.66 29.03
C HIS A 325 30.58 -26.22 29.33
N SER A 326 29.90 -26.01 30.47
CA SER A 326 29.50 -24.67 30.94
C SER A 326 30.71 -23.79 31.26
N TRP A 327 31.72 -24.33 31.94
CA TRP A 327 32.97 -23.63 32.25
C TRP A 327 33.78 -23.31 31.00
N MET A 328 33.92 -24.26 30.06
CA MET A 328 34.59 -24.03 28.78
C MET A 328 33.88 -22.95 27.97
N ARG A 329 32.54 -22.99 27.90
CA ARG A 329 31.74 -21.96 27.21
C ARG A 329 31.91 -20.59 27.86
N ALA A 330 31.86 -20.50 29.19
CA ALA A 330 32.08 -19.24 29.92
C ALA A 330 33.47 -18.65 29.66
N LYS A 331 34.52 -19.50 29.67
CA LYS A 331 35.90 -19.06 29.43
C LYS A 331 36.13 -18.57 28.00
N VAL A 332 35.57 -19.28 27.02
CA VAL A 332 35.60 -18.85 25.61
C VAL A 332 34.79 -17.58 25.41
N GLN A 333 33.63 -17.45 26.06
CA GLN A 333 32.80 -16.24 26.00
C GLN A 333 33.50 -15.04 26.62
N ALA A 334 34.18 -15.19 27.75
CA ALA A 334 34.96 -14.12 28.39
C ALA A 334 36.14 -13.65 27.51
N ARG A 335 36.85 -14.58 26.87
CA ARG A 335 37.90 -14.27 25.88
C ARG A 335 37.32 -13.50 24.70
N LYS A 336 36.23 -14.00 24.11
CA LYS A 336 35.52 -13.32 23.01
C LYS A 336 35.09 -11.93 23.44
N ASN A 337 34.39 -11.78 24.56
CA ASN A 337 33.93 -10.48 25.06
C ASN A 337 35.08 -9.48 25.25
N LYS A 338 36.26 -9.94 25.71
CA LYS A 338 37.46 -9.09 25.86
C LYS A 338 38.07 -8.70 24.51
N ASP A 339 38.14 -9.63 23.56
CA ASP A 339 38.63 -9.36 22.21
C ASP A 339 37.66 -8.41 21.47
N PHE A 340 36.35 -8.53 21.70
CA PHE A 340 35.30 -7.63 21.18
C PHE A 340 35.30 -6.24 21.84
N ALA A 341 35.54 -6.14 23.16
CA ALA A 341 35.60 -4.84 23.86
C ALA A 341 36.80 -3.97 23.45
N ALA A 342 37.77 -4.54 22.71
CA ALA A 342 38.91 -3.82 22.15
C ALA A 342 38.66 -3.29 20.73
N VAL A 343 37.55 -3.67 20.09
CA VAL A 343 37.19 -3.24 18.73
C VAL A 343 36.31 -1.99 18.81
N SER A 344 36.54 -1.01 17.93
CA SER A 344 35.69 0.19 17.86
C SER A 344 34.28 -0.21 17.41
N PRO A 345 33.20 0.35 17.98
CA PRO A 345 31.82 0.08 17.53
C PRO A 345 31.62 0.28 16.01
N HIS A 346 32.28 1.29 15.46
CA HIS A 346 32.26 1.58 14.02
C HIS A 346 33.01 0.55 13.17
N ASP A 347 34.04 -0.10 13.72
CA ASP A 347 34.72 -1.20 13.02
C ASP A 347 33.83 -2.44 12.91
N GLU A 348 32.96 -2.67 13.91
CA GLU A 348 31.96 -3.74 13.90
C GLU A 348 30.87 -3.45 12.84
N LEU A 349 30.33 -2.23 12.84
CA LEU A 349 29.38 -1.79 11.82
C LEU A 349 29.95 -1.96 10.41
N LYS A 350 31.18 -1.49 10.20
CA LYS A 350 31.88 -1.62 8.93
C LYS A 350 32.12 -3.08 8.54
N ALA A 351 32.48 -3.94 9.49
CA ALA A 351 32.70 -5.36 9.25
C ALA A 351 31.43 -6.06 8.76
N TYR A 352 30.28 -5.74 9.34
CA TYR A 352 28.99 -6.25 8.89
C TYR A 352 28.58 -5.73 7.52
N LEU A 353 28.70 -4.42 7.27
CA LEU A 353 28.38 -3.83 5.98
C LEU A 353 29.27 -4.41 4.86
N SER A 354 30.55 -4.66 5.17
CA SER A 354 31.50 -5.25 4.23
C SER A 354 31.37 -6.77 4.07
N ALA A 355 30.64 -7.45 4.95
CA ALA A 355 30.42 -8.89 4.85
C ALA A 355 29.53 -9.20 3.62
N PRO A 356 29.69 -10.39 3.00
CA PRO A 356 28.82 -10.80 1.90
C PRO A 356 27.33 -10.71 2.24
N LEU A 357 26.49 -10.51 1.22
CA LEU A 357 25.04 -10.56 1.36
C LEU A 357 24.60 -11.99 1.68
N GLU A 358 23.62 -12.12 2.58
CA GLU A 358 23.09 -13.41 3.03
C GLU A 358 21.61 -13.50 2.72
N THR A 359 21.16 -14.63 2.18
CA THR A 359 19.74 -14.87 1.93
C THR A 359 19.06 -15.31 3.21
N VAL A 360 18.26 -14.43 3.80
CA VAL A 360 17.65 -14.63 5.13
C VAL A 360 16.16 -14.31 5.07
N ASP A 361 15.34 -15.29 5.46
CA ASP A 361 13.88 -15.14 5.52
C ASP A 361 13.39 -14.39 6.79
N ASP A 362 14.14 -14.49 7.89
CA ASP A 362 13.81 -13.89 9.18
C ASP A 362 15.00 -13.03 9.68
N VAL A 363 14.96 -11.76 9.31
CA VAL A 363 16.01 -10.77 9.60
C VAL A 363 16.15 -10.51 11.10
N VAL A 364 15.04 -10.52 11.85
CA VAL A 364 15.05 -10.31 13.31
C VAL A 364 15.73 -11.49 13.99
N ARG A 365 15.33 -12.72 13.64
CA ARG A 365 15.99 -13.92 14.17
C ARG A 365 17.46 -13.96 13.80
N TYR A 366 17.82 -13.54 12.58
CA TYR A 366 19.20 -13.42 12.17
C TYR A 366 19.96 -12.42 13.05
N GLY A 367 19.42 -11.22 13.28
CA GLY A 367 20.05 -10.23 14.17
C GLY A 367 20.33 -10.77 15.58
N VAL A 368 19.36 -11.48 16.16
CA VAL A 368 19.52 -12.11 17.50
C VAL A 368 20.58 -13.23 17.50
N GLN A 369 20.65 -14.04 16.43
CA GLN A 369 21.61 -15.14 16.32
C GLN A 369 23.02 -14.66 15.90
N SER A 370 23.07 -13.55 15.19
CA SER A 370 24.26 -12.90 14.64
C SER A 370 24.78 -11.77 15.51
N ALA A 371 24.40 -11.72 16.79
CA ALA A 371 24.93 -10.80 17.81
C ALA A 371 26.46 -10.90 18.05
N HIS A 372 27.16 -11.71 17.27
CA HIS A 372 28.61 -11.80 17.19
C HIS A 372 29.20 -11.03 15.98
N LEU A 373 28.37 -10.54 15.07
CA LEU A 373 28.73 -9.74 13.90
C LEU A 373 28.38 -8.26 14.07
N ILE A 374 27.23 -7.97 14.69
CA ILE A 374 26.82 -6.63 15.11
C ILE A 374 26.04 -6.74 16.44
N LYS A 375 26.47 -6.03 17.48
CA LYS A 375 25.75 -5.87 18.75
C LYS A 375 24.99 -4.56 18.78
N ILE A 376 23.86 -4.53 18.07
CA ILE A 376 22.88 -3.47 18.30
C ILE A 376 21.60 -4.11 18.81
N THR A 377 21.10 -3.57 19.92
CA THR A 377 19.73 -3.81 20.39
C THR A 377 18.67 -3.28 19.42
N LEU A 378 19.07 -2.68 18.29
CA LEU A 378 18.19 -2.25 17.20
C LEU A 378 17.36 -3.41 16.66
N PHE A 379 17.91 -4.64 16.59
CA PHE A 379 17.13 -5.80 16.17
C PHE A 379 16.05 -6.23 17.16
N GLU A 380 16.10 -5.79 18.43
CA GLU A 380 15.08 -6.04 19.46
C GLU A 380 14.01 -4.93 19.54
N LEU A 381 14.22 -3.80 18.83
CA LEU A 381 13.28 -2.67 18.75
C LEU A 381 12.27 -2.80 17.60
N PHE A 382 12.42 -3.82 16.74
CA PHE A 382 11.56 -4.14 15.59
C PHE A 382 11.07 -5.58 15.69
#